data_AF-A0A139CBY4-F1
#
_entry.id   AF-A0A139CBY4-F1
#
_cell.length_a   1.000
_cell.length_b   1.000
_cell.length_c   1.000
_cell.angle_alpha   90.00
_cell.angle_beta   90.00
_cell.angle_gamma   90.00
#
_symmetry.space_group_name_H-M   'P 1'
#
loop_
_entity.id
_entity.type
_entity.pdbx_description
1 polymer ?
#
loop_
_entity_poly.entity_id
_entity_poly.type
_entity_poly.pdbx_seq_one_letter_code
_entity_poly.pdbx_strand_id
1 'polypeptide(L)'
;MLLILASLATTVLAKECIDCHSDQDYLKNKGASEAYVSKDKFKQDTHSMFGCVMCHKKDPSVNSVKTVHQDLIVNPGSAKVVEDTCGQCHEDISGRFEKSLHGTARGQKNGAVHLLGEKYGTQTWNDYCARCHADCSDCHLKEKDKKGNMVTDVESHNFGKAETDSCVDCHSQTGFSYVGWGKEYPESAHSQAGMECVDCHGEEQMHGDGKVHQSMTEVVDNKCEDCHSNENAKYNDLPVVQYNKYSYAHETHESKLDCSACHTDWYMNCQEGCHLEKPPKYTVGELTSDDFYLGKYQDKVYTMTKTPLPTYPQVPVKGVPEHAWVVKVRHSWSSDAKSCETCHTNKEVYPQQGDILKGKLIKEETVNRIYIDKEMFESSIHGQLGLQCADCHQTNRTNKCADCHSVESVRLMIETGDQMNKVKGTLKEKLNKIRKEFHYNPGKANSSLKELEL
;
A
#
# COMPACT_ATOMS: atom_id res chain seq x y z
N MET A 1 27.35 -79.37 21.03
CA MET A 1 26.30 -79.47 20.00
C MET A 1 25.19 -78.50 20.39
N LEU A 2 25.09 -77.34 19.74
CA LEU A 2 24.07 -77.00 18.71
C LEU A 2 22.64 -77.05 19.30
N LEU A 3 21.80 -76.02 19.32
CA LEU A 3 21.64 -74.87 18.42
C LEU A 3 21.07 -73.64 19.15
N ILE A 4 21.64 -72.46 18.86
CA ILE A 4 21.00 -71.16 19.03
C ILE A 4 20.30 -70.85 17.70
N LEU A 5 18.97 -70.87 17.67
CA LEU A 5 18.19 -70.30 16.56
C LEU A 5 18.05 -68.81 16.83
N ALA A 6 19.03 -68.03 16.37
CA ALA A 6 18.85 -66.59 16.22
C ALA A 6 17.94 -66.36 15.00
N SER A 7 16.70 -65.97 15.25
CA SER A 7 15.82 -65.41 14.23
C SER A 7 16.43 -64.11 13.73
N LEU A 8 16.98 -64.11 12.52
CA LEU A 8 17.19 -62.90 11.74
C LEU A 8 15.81 -62.33 11.38
N ALA A 9 15.20 -61.60 12.32
CA ALA A 9 14.25 -60.58 11.95
C ALA A 9 15.07 -59.48 11.29
N THR A 10 15.20 -59.52 9.96
CA THR A 10 15.59 -58.35 9.19
C THR A 10 14.52 -57.31 9.43
N THR A 11 14.73 -56.43 10.40
CA THR A 11 14.01 -55.16 10.49
C THR A 11 14.37 -54.39 9.23
N VAL A 12 13.54 -54.52 8.19
CA VAL A 12 13.51 -53.54 7.12
C VAL A 12 13.14 -52.24 7.83
N LEU A 13 14.13 -51.37 8.07
CA LEU A 13 13.86 -50.01 8.54
C LEU A 13 12.91 -49.40 7.51
N ALA A 14 11.67 -49.13 7.93
CA ALA A 14 10.71 -48.43 7.09
C ALA A 14 11.35 -47.09 6.71
N LYS A 15 11.55 -46.85 5.41
CA LYS A 15 12.10 -45.58 4.94
C LYS A 15 11.07 -44.49 5.18
N GLU A 16 11.50 -43.38 5.76
CA GLU A 16 10.65 -42.21 5.94
C GLU A 16 10.68 -41.33 4.69
N CYS A 17 9.70 -40.45 4.52
CA CYS A 17 9.67 -39.51 3.39
C CYS A 17 10.98 -38.72 3.29
N ILE A 18 11.48 -38.25 4.44
CA ILE A 18 12.67 -37.40 4.51
C ILE A 18 13.95 -38.13 4.08
N ASP A 19 13.98 -39.45 4.05
CA ASP A 19 15.16 -40.21 3.61
C ASP A 19 15.42 -40.11 2.10
N CYS A 20 14.37 -39.84 1.32
CA CYS A 20 14.48 -39.60 -0.12
C CYS A 20 14.32 -38.11 -0.45
N HIS A 21 13.46 -37.40 0.28
CA HIS A 21 13.15 -36.00 0.00
C HIS A 21 14.19 -35.01 0.51
N SER A 22 15.17 -35.45 1.32
CA SER A 22 16.33 -34.62 1.67
C SER A 22 17.59 -34.97 0.87
N ASP A 23 17.50 -35.82 -0.16
CA ASP A 23 18.63 -36.17 -1.01
C ASP A 23 18.47 -35.45 -2.36
N GLN A 24 19.18 -34.32 -2.49
CA GLN A 24 19.08 -33.45 -3.65
C GLN A 24 19.56 -34.15 -4.94
N ASP A 25 20.59 -34.99 -4.85
CA ASP A 25 21.12 -35.72 -6.01
C ASP A 25 20.17 -36.83 -6.44
N TYR A 26 19.57 -37.55 -5.48
CA TYR A 26 18.52 -38.53 -5.76
C TYR A 26 17.33 -37.88 -6.49
N LEU A 27 16.81 -36.77 -5.96
CA LEU A 27 15.66 -36.07 -6.56
C LEU A 27 15.99 -35.48 -7.94
N LYS A 28 17.18 -34.90 -8.11
CA LYS A 28 17.65 -34.39 -9.40
C LYS A 28 17.72 -35.49 -10.46
N ASN A 29 18.22 -36.67 -10.09
CA ASN A 29 18.26 -37.83 -10.99
C ASN A 29 16.87 -38.38 -11.34
N LYS A 30 15.84 -38.05 -10.55
CA LYS A 30 14.44 -38.39 -10.80
C LYS A 30 13.64 -37.28 -11.48
N GLY A 31 14.24 -36.11 -11.69
CA GLY A 31 13.55 -34.94 -12.23
C GLY A 31 12.47 -34.38 -11.29
N ALA A 32 12.67 -34.52 -9.97
CA ALA A 32 11.73 -34.13 -8.92
C ALA A 32 12.39 -33.20 -7.88
N SER A 33 13.28 -32.31 -8.33
CA SER A 33 14.05 -31.41 -7.45
C SER A 33 13.17 -30.45 -6.64
N GLU A 34 11.98 -30.15 -7.15
CA GLU A 34 10.94 -29.35 -6.51
C GLU A 34 10.28 -30.02 -5.30
N ALA A 35 10.57 -31.30 -5.03
CA ALA A 35 10.07 -32.00 -3.85
C ALA A 35 11.12 -32.09 -2.73
N TYR A 36 12.22 -31.34 -2.84
CA TYR A 36 13.30 -31.34 -1.85
C TYR A 36 12.87 -30.65 -0.56
N VAL A 37 13.17 -31.28 0.58
CA VAL A 37 12.95 -30.76 1.92
C VAL A 37 14.24 -30.87 2.73
N SER A 38 14.72 -29.74 3.23
CA SER A 38 15.90 -29.69 4.10
C SER A 38 15.56 -30.19 5.49
N LYS A 39 16.24 -31.26 5.94
CA LYS A 39 16.02 -31.83 7.28
C LYS A 39 16.26 -30.80 8.38
N ASP A 40 17.30 -29.98 8.24
CA ASP A 40 17.74 -29.06 9.28
C ASP A 40 16.86 -27.83 9.37
N LYS A 41 16.31 -27.36 8.24
CA LYS A 41 15.35 -26.25 8.22
C LYS A 41 13.98 -26.71 8.70
N PHE A 42 13.47 -27.83 8.18
CA PHE A 42 12.16 -28.35 8.57
C PHE A 42 12.04 -28.56 10.08
N LYS A 43 13.08 -29.11 10.73
CA LYS A 43 13.10 -29.32 12.19
C LYS A 43 12.97 -28.05 13.03
N GLN A 44 13.18 -26.87 12.45
CA GLN A 44 13.02 -25.59 13.15
C GLN A 44 11.56 -25.15 13.20
N ASP A 45 10.72 -25.67 12.30
CA ASP A 45 9.31 -25.35 12.25
C ASP A 45 8.51 -26.14 13.31
N THR A 46 7.51 -25.50 13.91
CA THR A 46 6.64 -26.14 14.92
C THR A 46 5.82 -27.29 14.34
N HIS A 47 5.43 -27.21 13.06
CA HIS A 47 4.67 -28.26 12.38
C HIS A 47 5.50 -29.53 12.15
N SER A 48 6.82 -29.47 12.28
CA SER A 48 7.68 -30.66 12.14
C SER A 48 7.37 -31.77 13.14
N MET A 49 6.78 -31.41 14.29
CA MET A 49 6.36 -32.36 15.32
C MET A 49 5.26 -33.33 14.86
N PHE A 50 4.49 -32.96 13.83
CA PHE A 50 3.34 -33.74 13.35
C PHE A 50 3.70 -34.73 12.23
N GLY A 51 4.91 -34.62 11.67
CA GLY A 51 5.37 -35.44 10.55
C GLY A 51 4.65 -35.15 9.22
N CYS A 52 5.20 -35.68 8.13
CA CYS A 52 4.69 -35.39 6.77
C CYS A 52 3.27 -35.92 6.53
N VAL A 53 2.92 -37.04 7.17
CA VAL A 53 1.65 -37.76 6.92
C VAL A 53 0.44 -36.95 7.38
N MET A 54 0.58 -36.13 8.42
CA MET A 54 -0.56 -35.35 8.94
C MET A 54 -1.14 -34.41 7.88
N CYS A 55 -0.27 -33.77 7.08
CA CYS A 55 -0.65 -32.82 6.05
C CYS A 55 -0.78 -33.46 4.67
N HIS A 56 0.14 -34.35 4.30
CA HIS A 56 0.16 -34.95 2.96
C HIS A 56 -0.69 -36.23 2.83
N LYS A 57 -1.19 -36.77 3.96
CA LYS A 57 -2.18 -37.87 4.08
C LYS A 57 -1.78 -39.22 3.49
N LYS A 58 -0.48 -39.47 3.23
CA LYS A 58 0.01 -40.78 2.79
C LYS A 58 1.07 -41.32 3.71
N ASP A 59 0.83 -42.54 4.19
CA ASP A 59 1.74 -43.28 5.05
C ASP A 59 2.93 -43.82 4.22
N PRO A 60 4.19 -43.50 4.59
CA PRO A 60 5.38 -44.02 3.91
C PRO A 60 5.67 -45.51 4.19
N SER A 61 4.93 -46.16 5.08
CA SER A 61 5.11 -47.59 5.44
C SER A 61 4.81 -48.57 4.28
N VAL A 62 4.21 -48.08 3.19
CA VAL A 62 4.03 -48.86 1.94
C VAL A 62 5.34 -48.95 1.16
N ASN A 63 5.81 -50.17 0.90
CA ASN A 63 7.10 -50.51 0.27
C ASN A 63 7.28 -50.10 -1.22
N SER A 64 6.60 -49.06 -1.70
CA SER A 64 6.73 -48.58 -3.08
C SER A 64 6.53 -47.07 -3.21
N VAL A 65 7.54 -46.39 -3.77
CA VAL A 65 7.51 -44.97 -4.14
C VAL A 65 6.28 -44.63 -4.98
N LYS A 66 5.88 -45.51 -5.92
CA LYS A 66 4.69 -45.28 -6.74
C LYS A 66 3.41 -45.28 -5.91
N THR A 67 3.33 -46.12 -4.89
CA THR A 67 2.12 -46.29 -4.08
C THR A 67 1.96 -45.14 -3.07
N VAL A 68 3.05 -44.69 -2.44
CA VAL A 68 2.99 -43.57 -1.49
C VAL A 68 2.67 -42.23 -2.17
N HIS A 69 3.08 -42.04 -3.43
CA HIS A 69 2.76 -40.82 -4.19
C HIS A 69 1.40 -40.87 -4.89
N GLN A 70 0.74 -42.03 -4.95
CA GLN A 70 -0.58 -42.14 -5.57
C GLN A 70 -1.62 -41.44 -4.68
N ASP A 71 -2.28 -40.43 -5.24
CA ASP A 71 -3.28 -39.57 -4.58
C ASP A 71 -2.73 -38.85 -3.32
N LEU A 72 -1.43 -38.56 -3.30
CA LEU A 72 -0.79 -37.72 -2.28
C LEU A 72 -1.36 -36.29 -2.35
N ILE A 73 -1.61 -35.69 -1.19
CA ILE A 73 -1.92 -34.26 -1.14
C ILE A 73 -0.63 -33.49 -1.40
N VAL A 74 -0.46 -32.94 -2.60
CA VAL A 74 0.74 -32.18 -2.98
C VAL A 74 0.75 -30.80 -2.34
N ASN A 75 -0.42 -30.14 -2.28
CA ASN A 75 -0.60 -28.83 -1.65
C ASN A 75 -1.65 -28.92 -0.51
N PRO A 76 -1.19 -29.08 0.74
CA PRO A 76 -2.07 -29.12 1.91
C PRO A 76 -2.82 -27.81 2.17
N GLY A 77 -2.31 -26.66 1.74
CA GLY A 77 -2.95 -25.35 1.95
C GLY A 77 -4.15 -25.11 1.04
N SER A 78 -4.32 -25.89 -0.03
CA SER A 78 -5.35 -25.65 -1.03
C SER A 78 -6.77 -25.80 -0.47
N ALA A 79 -7.67 -24.92 -0.88
CA ALA A 79 -9.07 -24.89 -0.42
C ALA A 79 -9.86 -26.19 -0.65
N LYS A 80 -9.36 -27.13 -1.47
CA LYS A 80 -10.02 -28.43 -1.71
C LYS A 80 -9.83 -29.43 -0.58
N VAL A 81 -8.78 -29.26 0.21
CA VAL A 81 -8.34 -30.24 1.22
C VAL A 81 -7.99 -29.57 2.55
N VAL A 82 -8.07 -28.24 2.63
CA VAL A 82 -7.64 -27.45 3.80
C VAL A 82 -8.36 -27.86 5.08
N GLU A 83 -9.65 -28.20 5.00
CA GLU A 83 -10.44 -28.73 6.11
C GLU A 83 -9.80 -30.02 6.69
N ASP A 84 -9.37 -30.91 5.81
CA ASP A 84 -8.74 -32.18 6.18
C ASP A 84 -7.27 -32.04 6.58
N THR A 85 -6.60 -30.92 6.29
CA THR A 85 -5.16 -30.73 6.55
C THR A 85 -4.95 -29.72 7.69
N CYS A 86 -4.88 -28.43 7.37
CA CYS A 86 -4.67 -27.32 8.29
C CYS A 86 -5.85 -27.17 9.26
N GLY A 87 -7.07 -27.38 8.77
CA GLY A 87 -8.33 -27.26 9.51
C GLY A 87 -8.48 -28.22 10.68
N GLN A 88 -7.72 -29.32 10.72
CA GLN A 88 -7.69 -30.22 11.89
C GLN A 88 -7.23 -29.52 13.17
N CYS A 89 -6.39 -28.48 13.05
CA CYS A 89 -5.91 -27.68 14.18
C CYS A 89 -6.36 -26.21 14.09
N HIS A 90 -6.54 -25.68 12.87
CA HIS A 90 -6.94 -24.31 12.58
C HIS A 90 -8.36 -24.23 12.02
N GLU A 91 -9.30 -24.97 12.63
CA GLU A 91 -10.68 -25.13 12.15
C GLU A 91 -11.38 -23.79 11.91
N ASP A 92 -11.31 -22.88 12.87
CA ASP A 92 -11.96 -21.56 12.79
C ASP A 92 -11.42 -20.72 11.62
N ILE A 93 -10.10 -20.57 11.53
CA ILE A 93 -9.45 -19.80 10.46
C ILE A 93 -9.74 -20.44 9.10
N SER A 94 -9.64 -21.77 8.99
CA SER A 94 -9.93 -22.51 7.75
C SER A 94 -11.38 -22.27 7.30
N GLY A 95 -12.34 -22.41 8.20
CA GLY A 95 -13.76 -22.23 7.89
C GLY A 95 -14.16 -20.79 7.55
N ARG A 96 -13.47 -19.79 8.12
CA ARG A 96 -13.66 -18.38 7.75
C ARG A 96 -12.99 -18.04 6.42
N PHE A 97 -11.80 -18.58 6.15
CA PHE A 97 -11.01 -18.27 4.95
C PHE A 97 -11.77 -18.59 3.67
N GLU A 98 -12.47 -19.73 3.62
CA GLU A 98 -13.28 -20.14 2.47
C GLU A 98 -14.39 -19.14 2.10
N LYS A 99 -14.82 -18.30 3.04
CA LYS A 99 -15.84 -17.26 2.82
C LYS A 99 -15.25 -15.88 2.55
N SER A 100 -13.97 -15.70 2.87
CA SER A 100 -13.25 -14.44 2.73
C SER A 100 -13.11 -14.00 1.27
N LEU A 101 -12.69 -12.74 1.06
CA LEU A 101 -12.42 -12.25 -0.28
C LEU A 101 -11.18 -12.90 -0.92
N HIS A 102 -10.19 -13.33 -0.12
CA HIS A 102 -9.01 -14.05 -0.60
C HIS A 102 -9.36 -15.49 -1.00
N GLY A 103 -10.14 -16.18 -0.17
CA GLY A 103 -10.55 -17.57 -0.44
C GLY A 103 -11.63 -17.73 -1.51
N THR A 104 -12.33 -16.66 -1.90
CA THR A 104 -13.38 -16.71 -2.94
C THR A 104 -13.06 -15.93 -4.21
N ALA A 105 -12.08 -15.01 -4.15
CA ALA A 105 -11.77 -14.03 -5.19
C ALA A 105 -12.97 -13.19 -5.71
N ARG A 106 -14.10 -13.18 -4.97
CA ARG A 106 -15.36 -12.53 -5.38
C ARG A 106 -15.20 -11.03 -5.57
N GLY A 107 -14.47 -10.37 -4.68
CA GLY A 107 -14.24 -8.92 -4.76
C GLY A 107 -13.58 -8.50 -6.07
N GLN A 108 -12.59 -9.27 -6.54
CA GLN A 108 -11.93 -9.02 -7.82
C GLN A 108 -12.87 -9.27 -9.01
N LYS A 109 -13.57 -10.41 -9.01
CA LYS A 109 -14.52 -10.76 -10.07
C LYS A 109 -15.64 -9.73 -10.19
N ASN A 110 -16.26 -9.38 -9.08
CA ASN A 110 -17.35 -8.40 -9.03
C ASN A 110 -16.86 -7.01 -9.41
N GLY A 111 -15.65 -6.62 -9.00
CA GLY A 111 -15.02 -5.38 -9.45
C GLY A 111 -14.86 -5.36 -10.98
N ALA A 112 -14.33 -6.44 -11.57
CA ALA A 112 -14.19 -6.56 -13.02
C ALA A 112 -15.55 -6.52 -13.75
N VAL A 113 -16.55 -7.25 -13.26
CA VAL A 113 -17.92 -7.24 -13.78
C VAL A 113 -18.58 -5.87 -13.65
N HIS A 114 -18.40 -5.19 -12.53
CA HIS A 114 -18.91 -3.85 -12.31
C HIS A 114 -18.32 -2.85 -13.32
N LEU A 115 -17.02 -2.97 -13.60
CA LEU A 115 -16.30 -2.06 -14.50
C LEU A 115 -16.55 -2.36 -15.99
N LEU A 116 -16.62 -3.63 -16.37
CA LEU A 116 -16.60 -4.06 -17.78
C LEU A 116 -17.93 -4.70 -18.25
N GLY A 117 -18.90 -4.85 -17.35
CA GLY A 117 -20.14 -5.59 -17.57
C GLY A 117 -19.95 -7.12 -17.46
N GLU A 118 -21.06 -7.85 -17.29
CA GLU A 118 -21.09 -9.30 -16.99
C GLU A 118 -20.18 -10.14 -17.90
N LYS A 119 -20.34 -9.98 -19.23
CA LYS A 119 -19.64 -10.78 -20.22
C LYS A 119 -18.13 -10.55 -20.19
N TYR A 120 -17.72 -9.28 -20.30
CA TYR A 120 -16.30 -8.93 -20.42
C TYR A 120 -15.58 -8.97 -19.08
N GLY A 121 -16.23 -8.54 -18.00
CA GLY A 121 -15.66 -8.62 -16.66
C GLY A 121 -15.41 -10.06 -16.22
N THR A 122 -16.33 -10.99 -16.51
CA THR A 122 -16.12 -12.42 -16.24
C THR A 122 -14.99 -12.98 -17.09
N GLN A 123 -14.93 -12.63 -18.38
CA GLN A 123 -13.85 -13.07 -19.26
C GLN A 123 -12.49 -12.55 -18.79
N THR A 124 -12.37 -11.25 -18.52
CA THR A 124 -11.14 -10.64 -17.99
C THR A 124 -10.71 -11.29 -16.68
N TRP A 125 -11.65 -11.55 -15.76
CA TRP A 125 -11.34 -12.23 -14.50
C TRP A 125 -10.82 -13.65 -14.75
N ASN A 126 -11.47 -14.44 -15.61
CA ASN A 126 -11.01 -15.79 -15.94
C ASN A 126 -9.62 -15.79 -16.59
N ASP A 127 -9.40 -14.89 -17.54
CA ASP A 127 -8.17 -14.86 -18.33
C ASP A 127 -6.98 -14.43 -17.46
N TYR A 128 -7.16 -13.51 -16.49
CA TYR A 128 -6.06 -12.84 -15.79
C TYR A 128 -6.05 -12.93 -14.27
N CYS A 129 -7.20 -13.05 -13.61
CA CYS A 129 -7.30 -12.98 -12.16
C CYS A 129 -7.51 -14.37 -11.53
N ALA A 130 -8.25 -15.25 -12.20
CA ALA A 130 -8.53 -16.61 -11.75
C ALA A 130 -7.28 -17.50 -11.66
N ARG A 131 -6.17 -17.07 -12.26
CA ARG A 131 -4.85 -17.74 -12.19
C ARG A 131 -4.11 -17.51 -10.87
N CYS A 132 -4.55 -16.57 -10.02
CA CYS A 132 -3.86 -16.15 -8.79
C CYS A 132 -4.78 -16.33 -7.56
N HIS A 133 -5.41 -17.50 -7.43
CA HIS A 133 -6.23 -17.79 -6.26
C HIS A 133 -5.33 -18.11 -5.07
N ALA A 134 -5.44 -17.33 -4.00
CA ALA A 134 -4.64 -17.53 -2.80
C ALA A 134 -5.11 -18.75 -2.00
N ASP A 135 -4.15 -19.43 -1.38
CA ASP A 135 -4.37 -20.43 -0.37
C ASP A 135 -3.44 -20.24 0.84
N CYS A 136 -3.52 -21.12 1.85
CA CYS A 136 -2.74 -20.95 3.08
C CYS A 136 -1.22 -20.96 2.81
N SER A 137 -0.77 -21.77 1.84
CA SER A 137 0.65 -21.89 1.49
C SER A 137 1.15 -20.69 0.70
N ASP A 138 0.29 -20.03 -0.07
CA ASP A 138 0.64 -18.82 -0.82
C ASP A 138 0.98 -17.61 0.05
N CYS A 139 0.67 -17.64 1.35
CA CYS A 139 1.01 -16.57 2.29
C CYS A 139 1.91 -17.05 3.43
N HIS A 140 1.67 -18.25 3.95
CA HIS A 140 2.40 -18.75 5.12
C HIS A 140 3.63 -19.58 4.77
N LEU A 141 3.80 -20.01 3.51
CA LEU A 141 4.93 -20.83 3.06
C LEU A 141 5.78 -20.14 1.98
N LYS A 142 5.55 -18.83 1.78
CA LYS A 142 6.27 -18.01 0.81
C LYS A 142 7.59 -17.52 1.40
N GLU A 143 8.68 -17.71 0.67
CA GLU A 143 10.02 -17.21 1.03
C GLU A 143 10.76 -16.69 -0.20
N LYS A 144 11.85 -15.95 0.03
CA LYS A 144 12.73 -15.49 -1.04
C LYS A 144 13.70 -16.60 -1.46
N ASP A 145 13.70 -16.94 -2.74
CA ASP A 145 14.73 -17.79 -3.32
C ASP A 145 16.11 -17.10 -3.30
N LYS A 146 17.16 -17.83 -3.74
CA LYS A 146 18.54 -17.28 -3.82
C LYS A 146 18.68 -16.06 -4.74
N LYS A 147 17.68 -15.78 -5.58
CA LYS A 147 17.63 -14.64 -6.50
C LYS A 147 16.75 -13.50 -5.94
N GLY A 148 16.16 -13.69 -4.76
CA GLY A 148 15.28 -12.72 -4.11
C GLY A 148 13.82 -12.77 -4.57
N ASN A 149 13.41 -13.75 -5.37
CA ASN A 149 12.01 -13.88 -5.83
C ASN A 149 11.17 -14.60 -4.77
N MET A 150 9.94 -14.16 -4.57
CA MET A 150 8.99 -14.86 -3.70
C MET A 150 8.52 -16.16 -4.35
N VAL A 151 8.86 -17.28 -3.73
CA VAL A 151 8.47 -18.63 -4.15
C VAL A 151 7.89 -19.37 -2.97
N THR A 152 7.02 -20.34 -3.23
CA THR A 152 6.62 -21.29 -2.19
C THR A 152 7.83 -22.19 -1.95
N ASP A 153 8.57 -21.96 -0.87
CA ASP A 153 9.84 -22.64 -0.61
C ASP A 153 9.61 -23.91 0.21
N VAL A 154 9.39 -25.01 -0.49
CA VAL A 154 9.25 -26.32 0.13
C VAL A 154 10.58 -26.84 0.71
N GLU A 155 11.73 -26.22 0.42
CA GLU A 155 12.99 -26.62 1.04
C GLU A 155 12.92 -26.42 2.56
N SER A 156 12.36 -25.30 3.02
CA SER A 156 12.30 -24.96 4.43
C SER A 156 11.12 -25.63 5.13
N HIS A 157 9.96 -25.75 4.44
CA HIS A 157 8.67 -26.08 5.07
C HIS A 157 8.39 -25.19 6.30
N ASN A 158 8.84 -23.95 6.25
CA ASN A 158 8.76 -23.01 7.37
C ASN A 158 7.50 -22.16 7.22
N PHE A 159 6.54 -22.41 8.10
CA PHE A 159 5.24 -21.76 8.12
C PHE A 159 5.32 -20.51 9.02
N GLY A 160 5.25 -19.34 8.40
CA GLY A 160 5.47 -18.06 9.08
C GLY A 160 4.26 -17.12 9.04
N LYS A 161 4.35 -16.02 9.80
CA LYS A 161 3.48 -14.86 9.59
C LYS A 161 3.74 -14.30 8.19
N ALA A 162 2.69 -13.97 7.45
CA ALA A 162 2.84 -13.35 6.14
C ALA A 162 3.51 -11.97 6.26
N GLU A 163 4.58 -11.77 5.51
CA GLU A 163 5.30 -10.50 5.38
C GLU A 163 4.80 -9.70 4.17
N THR A 164 5.06 -8.40 4.13
CA THR A 164 4.63 -7.49 3.05
C THR A 164 5.03 -7.99 1.66
N ASP A 165 6.20 -8.62 1.52
CA ASP A 165 6.65 -9.17 0.23
C ASP A 165 5.72 -10.27 -0.31
N SER A 166 5.12 -11.08 0.58
CA SER A 166 4.12 -12.08 0.18
C SER A 166 2.86 -11.41 -0.38
N CYS A 167 2.46 -10.28 0.20
CA CYS A 167 1.34 -9.49 -0.30
C CYS A 167 1.68 -8.84 -1.65
N VAL A 168 2.87 -8.24 -1.78
CA VAL A 168 3.33 -7.51 -2.97
C VAL A 168 3.41 -8.40 -4.21
N ASP A 169 3.74 -9.68 -4.04
CA ASP A 169 3.80 -10.68 -5.12
C ASP A 169 2.49 -10.72 -5.95
N CYS A 170 1.35 -10.58 -5.27
CA CYS A 170 0.02 -10.52 -5.90
C CYS A 170 -0.53 -9.08 -6.01
N HIS A 171 -0.35 -8.25 -4.97
CA HIS A 171 -0.87 -6.89 -4.86
C HIS A 171 0.11 -5.83 -5.39
N SER A 172 0.92 -6.19 -6.38
CA SER A 172 2.01 -5.36 -6.95
C SER A 172 1.68 -3.87 -7.08
N GLN A 173 0.49 -3.51 -7.58
CA GLN A 173 0.13 -2.09 -7.71
C GLN A 173 0.13 -1.34 -6.37
N THR A 174 -0.49 -1.94 -5.37
CA THR A 174 -0.59 -1.38 -4.02
C THR A 174 0.74 -1.54 -3.30
N GLY A 175 1.34 -2.72 -3.42
CA GLY A 175 2.62 -3.10 -2.84
C GLY A 175 3.73 -2.12 -3.20
N PHE A 176 3.97 -1.84 -4.49
CA PHE A 176 5.03 -0.92 -4.92
C PHE A 176 4.77 0.53 -4.51
N SER A 177 3.51 0.96 -4.37
CA SER A 177 3.24 2.28 -3.76
C SER A 177 3.56 2.31 -2.26
N TYR A 178 3.53 1.16 -1.60
CA TYR A 178 3.82 1.04 -0.17
C TYR A 178 5.33 0.88 0.09
N VAL A 179 5.98 -0.08 -0.57
CA VAL A 179 7.41 -0.41 -0.38
C VAL A 179 8.37 0.41 -1.26
N GLY A 180 7.84 1.33 -2.07
CA GLY A 180 8.64 2.13 -2.99
C GLY A 180 8.92 1.44 -4.32
N TRP A 181 9.42 2.22 -5.28
CA TRP A 181 9.73 1.73 -6.63
C TRP A 181 10.92 2.47 -7.26
N GLY A 182 12.00 1.74 -7.54
CA GLY A 182 13.22 2.35 -8.08
C GLY A 182 13.90 3.28 -7.09
N LYS A 183 14.68 4.24 -7.59
CA LYS A 183 15.33 5.27 -6.75
C LYS A 183 14.50 6.55 -6.66
N GLU A 184 13.57 6.69 -7.59
CA GLU A 184 12.80 7.90 -7.85
C GLU A 184 11.57 7.97 -6.95
N TYR A 185 11.00 6.82 -6.57
CA TYR A 185 9.78 6.76 -5.80
C TYR A 185 10.00 6.15 -4.42
N PRO A 186 9.93 6.96 -3.35
CA PRO A 186 10.18 6.49 -2.00
C PRO A 186 9.08 5.56 -1.51
N GLU A 187 9.44 4.69 -0.57
CA GLU A 187 8.48 3.94 0.22
C GLU A 187 7.60 4.85 1.08
N SER A 188 6.42 4.37 1.43
CA SER A 188 5.52 5.03 2.36
C SER A 188 6.19 5.25 3.71
N ALA A 189 5.87 6.35 4.39
CA ALA A 189 6.26 6.63 5.76
C ALA A 189 5.94 5.48 6.74
N HIS A 190 4.86 4.72 6.49
CA HIS A 190 4.53 3.54 7.30
C HIS A 190 5.48 2.36 7.01
N SER A 191 5.82 2.12 5.74
CA SER A 191 6.85 1.15 5.34
C SER A 191 8.22 1.53 5.91
N GLN A 192 8.61 2.81 5.83
CA GLN A 192 9.85 3.35 6.41
C GLN A 192 9.93 3.12 7.93
N ALA A 193 8.78 3.16 8.61
CA ALA A 193 8.67 2.87 10.04
C ALA A 193 8.71 1.36 10.35
N GLY A 194 8.78 0.50 9.32
CA GLY A 194 8.80 -0.95 9.43
C GLY A 194 7.42 -1.57 9.65
N MET A 195 6.33 -0.88 9.30
CA MET A 195 4.99 -1.46 9.35
C MET A 195 4.77 -2.43 8.20
N GLU A 196 4.23 -3.60 8.51
CA GLU A 196 3.80 -4.60 7.56
C GLU A 196 2.34 -4.35 7.13
N CYS A 197 1.95 -4.88 5.97
CA CYS A 197 0.57 -4.77 5.48
C CYS A 197 -0.46 -5.19 6.53
N VAL A 198 -0.17 -6.26 7.26
CA VAL A 198 -1.06 -6.87 8.26
C VAL A 198 -1.14 -6.10 9.59
N ASP A 199 -0.30 -5.09 9.78
CA ASP A 199 -0.41 -4.20 10.95
C ASP A 199 -1.55 -3.19 10.77
N CYS A 200 -1.96 -2.93 9.52
CA CYS A 200 -3.21 -2.24 9.20
C CYS A 200 -4.32 -3.23 8.82
N HIS A 201 -3.99 -4.25 8.02
CA HIS A 201 -4.95 -5.22 7.49
C HIS A 201 -4.98 -6.50 8.35
N GLY A 202 -5.79 -6.46 9.41
CA GLY A 202 -5.85 -7.51 10.42
C GLY A 202 -6.47 -8.85 10.00
N GLU A 203 -6.52 -9.78 10.96
CA GLU A 203 -6.90 -11.18 10.76
C GLU A 203 -8.26 -11.36 10.08
N GLU A 204 -9.30 -10.64 10.51
CA GLU A 204 -10.65 -10.77 9.92
C GLU A 204 -10.71 -10.30 8.46
N GLN A 205 -9.89 -9.32 8.07
CA GLN A 205 -9.83 -8.87 6.69
C GLN A 205 -9.08 -9.87 5.79
N MET A 206 -8.07 -10.55 6.33
CA MET A 206 -7.25 -11.51 5.58
C MET A 206 -7.92 -12.89 5.54
N HIS A 207 -8.25 -13.45 6.70
CA HIS A 207 -8.86 -14.76 6.89
C HIS A 207 -10.39 -14.75 6.82
N GLY A 208 -11.04 -13.59 6.76
CA GLY A 208 -12.50 -13.46 6.74
C GLY A 208 -13.12 -13.43 8.14
N ASP A 209 -14.33 -12.88 8.23
CA ASP A 209 -15.13 -12.77 9.47
C ASP A 209 -16.21 -13.87 9.57
N GLY A 210 -16.14 -14.87 8.69
CA GLY A 210 -17.14 -15.93 8.56
C GLY A 210 -18.36 -15.56 7.71
N LYS A 211 -18.42 -14.34 7.14
CA LYS A 211 -19.45 -13.91 6.18
C LYS A 211 -18.88 -13.82 4.76
N VAL A 212 -19.79 -13.90 3.80
CA VAL A 212 -19.47 -13.69 2.38
C VAL A 212 -19.66 -12.21 2.06
N HIS A 213 -18.60 -11.61 1.51
CA HIS A 213 -18.61 -10.23 1.05
C HIS A 213 -18.52 -10.13 -0.48
N GLN A 214 -19.09 -9.08 -1.06
CA GLN A 214 -19.10 -8.88 -2.51
C GLN A 214 -17.99 -7.95 -2.99
N SER A 215 -17.42 -7.14 -2.09
CA SER A 215 -16.46 -6.10 -2.43
C SER A 215 -15.50 -5.80 -1.29
N MET A 216 -14.31 -5.29 -1.62
CA MET A 216 -13.33 -4.88 -0.62
C MET A 216 -13.84 -3.75 0.30
N THR A 217 -14.76 -2.90 -0.18
CA THR A 217 -15.33 -1.80 0.61
C THR A 217 -16.27 -2.26 1.72
N GLU A 218 -16.65 -3.54 1.75
CA GLU A 218 -17.44 -4.13 2.84
C GLU A 218 -16.56 -4.73 3.95
N VAL A 219 -15.27 -4.90 3.68
CA VAL A 219 -14.33 -5.63 4.56
C VAL A 219 -13.22 -4.71 5.06
N VAL A 220 -12.67 -3.87 4.20
CA VAL A 220 -11.59 -2.94 4.56
C VAL A 220 -12.18 -1.72 5.24
N ASP A 221 -11.93 -1.60 6.54
CA ASP A 221 -12.47 -0.56 7.40
C ASP A 221 -11.40 0.24 8.17
N ASN A 222 -10.13 0.04 7.83
CA ASN A 222 -8.98 0.73 8.42
C ASN A 222 -9.13 2.25 8.33
N LYS A 223 -8.97 2.94 9.46
CA LYS A 223 -9.01 4.40 9.52
C LYS A 223 -7.70 4.97 10.01
N CYS A 224 -7.28 6.09 9.42
CA CYS A 224 -6.12 6.84 9.88
C CYS A 224 -6.29 7.23 11.36
N GLU A 225 -7.52 7.56 11.74
CA GLU A 225 -7.91 8.00 13.07
C GLU A 225 -7.71 6.93 14.14
N ASP A 226 -7.72 5.63 13.79
CA ASP A 226 -7.52 4.54 14.75
C ASP A 226 -6.13 4.63 15.44
N CYS A 227 -5.13 5.16 14.72
CA CYS A 227 -3.78 5.37 15.22
C CYS A 227 -3.42 6.86 15.40
N HIS A 228 -3.82 7.72 14.47
CA HIS A 228 -3.43 9.13 14.46
C HIS A 228 -4.36 10.01 15.29
N SER A 229 -5.51 9.53 15.78
CA SER A 229 -6.37 10.27 16.72
C SER A 229 -6.46 9.59 18.09
N ASN A 230 -5.50 8.73 18.39
CA ASN A 230 -5.41 7.98 19.63
C ASN A 230 -4.04 8.25 20.28
N GLU A 231 -4.01 9.11 21.31
CA GLU A 231 -2.77 9.53 21.99
C GLU A 231 -2.00 8.36 22.63
N ASN A 232 -2.65 7.21 22.85
CA ASN A 232 -2.03 6.01 23.38
C ASN A 232 -1.56 5.03 22.29
N ALA A 233 -1.82 5.32 21.01
CA ALA A 233 -1.38 4.48 19.90
C ALA A 233 0.14 4.44 19.84
N LYS A 234 0.66 3.21 19.78
CA LYS A 234 2.08 2.92 19.64
C LYS A 234 2.30 1.89 18.56
N TYR A 235 3.42 2.01 17.87
CA TYR A 235 3.93 0.99 16.98
C TYR A 235 5.37 0.66 17.39
N ASN A 236 5.68 -0.62 17.60
CA ASN A 236 6.97 -1.07 18.15
C ASN A 236 7.41 -0.28 19.40
N ASP A 237 6.49 -0.13 20.36
CA ASP A 237 6.65 0.64 21.60
C ASP A 237 6.94 2.14 21.45
N LEU A 238 6.97 2.66 20.22
CA LEU A 238 7.17 4.07 19.91
C LEU A 238 5.82 4.78 19.71
N PRO A 239 5.68 6.04 20.18
CA PRO A 239 4.46 6.81 19.97
C PRO A 239 4.26 7.11 18.48
N VAL A 240 3.01 6.95 18.02
CA VAL A 240 2.60 7.32 16.65
C VAL A 240 2.44 8.84 16.56
N VAL A 241 2.83 9.44 15.43
CA VAL A 241 2.59 10.86 15.15
C VAL A 241 1.09 11.14 15.18
N GLN A 242 0.66 12.04 16.06
CA GLN A 242 -0.77 12.32 16.26
C GLN A 242 -1.27 13.47 15.38
N TYR A 243 -2.54 13.38 15.02
CA TYR A 243 -3.31 14.38 14.31
C TYR A 243 -3.31 15.69 15.07
N ASN A 244 -2.67 16.70 14.49
CA ASN A 244 -2.66 18.03 15.07
C ASN A 244 -3.89 18.81 14.59
N LYS A 245 -4.97 18.81 15.39
CA LYS A 245 -6.19 19.58 15.12
C LYS A 245 -5.98 21.10 15.05
N TYR A 246 -4.90 21.61 15.63
CA TYR A 246 -4.56 23.04 15.62
C TYR A 246 -3.72 23.43 14.40
N SER A 247 -3.36 22.49 13.54
CA SER A 247 -2.76 22.83 12.26
C SER A 247 -3.80 23.55 11.41
N TYR A 248 -3.37 24.61 10.74
CA TYR A 248 -4.27 25.43 9.92
C TYR A 248 -5.02 24.61 8.86
N ALA A 249 -4.30 23.70 8.19
CA ALA A 249 -4.86 22.85 7.16
C ALA A 249 -5.92 21.91 7.73
N HIS A 250 -5.63 21.25 8.87
CA HIS A 250 -6.57 20.34 9.51
C HIS A 250 -7.84 21.05 9.95
N GLU A 251 -7.73 22.17 10.68
CA GLU A 251 -8.90 22.90 11.14
C GLU A 251 -9.80 23.40 9.98
N THR A 252 -9.20 23.83 8.87
CA THR A 252 -9.96 24.32 7.71
C THR A 252 -10.64 23.20 6.93
N HIS A 253 -10.01 22.02 6.86
CA HIS A 253 -10.34 20.97 5.92
C HIS A 253 -10.88 19.68 6.52
N GLU A 254 -10.83 19.49 7.84
CA GLU A 254 -11.20 18.25 8.57
C GLU A 254 -12.49 17.59 8.06
N SER A 255 -13.54 18.37 7.86
CA SER A 255 -14.86 17.88 7.43
C SER A 255 -15.01 17.71 5.91
N LYS A 256 -14.05 18.20 5.11
CA LYS A 256 -14.18 18.32 3.65
C LYS A 256 -13.18 17.47 2.88
N LEU A 257 -11.98 17.26 3.42
CA LEU A 257 -10.93 16.47 2.78
C LEU A 257 -10.74 15.16 3.54
N ASP A 258 -10.48 14.10 2.79
CA ASP A 258 -9.93 12.86 3.33
C ASP A 258 -8.41 12.99 3.50
N CYS A 259 -7.82 12.24 4.43
CA CYS A 259 -6.37 12.26 4.66
C CYS A 259 -5.56 11.99 3.39
N SER A 260 -6.07 11.12 2.49
CA SER A 260 -5.46 10.85 1.17
C SER A 260 -5.30 12.09 0.30
N ALA A 261 -6.23 13.05 0.38
CA ALA A 261 -6.16 14.27 -0.42
C ALA A 261 -5.00 15.20 -0.04
N CYS A 262 -4.26 14.92 1.04
CA CYS A 262 -3.07 15.68 1.41
C CYS A 262 -1.84 14.79 1.63
N HIS A 263 -2.01 13.60 2.18
CA HIS A 263 -0.90 12.74 2.62
C HIS A 263 -0.49 11.65 1.62
N THR A 264 -1.20 11.48 0.51
CA THR A 264 -0.71 10.63 -0.58
C THR A 264 0.44 11.31 -1.30
N ASP A 265 1.57 10.63 -1.45
CA ASP A 265 2.78 11.19 -2.04
C ASP A 265 2.74 11.14 -3.58
N TRP A 266 3.04 9.98 -4.15
CA TRP A 266 2.99 9.68 -5.58
C TRP A 266 2.07 8.48 -5.80
N TYR A 267 1.73 8.07 -7.02
CA TYR A 267 1.09 6.76 -7.18
C TYR A 267 1.30 6.17 -8.58
N MET A 268 1.12 4.86 -8.70
CA MET A 268 1.11 4.23 -10.03
C MET A 268 -0.12 4.63 -10.83
N ASN A 269 0.09 5.40 -11.90
CA ASN A 269 -0.96 5.68 -12.85
C ASN A 269 -1.30 4.38 -13.60
N CYS A 270 -2.54 4.28 -14.09
CA CYS A 270 -2.93 3.11 -14.88
C CYS A 270 -2.67 3.34 -16.37
N GLN A 271 -2.19 4.54 -16.76
CA GLN A 271 -2.23 5.06 -18.12
C GLN A 271 -1.43 4.24 -19.14
N GLU A 272 -0.27 3.68 -18.80
CA GLU A 272 0.64 3.16 -19.84
C GLU A 272 1.18 1.72 -19.67
N GLY A 273 0.63 0.82 -18.84
CA GLY A 273 1.27 -0.52 -18.86
C GLY A 273 0.72 -1.76 -18.17
N CYS A 274 -0.38 -1.75 -17.42
CA CYS A 274 -0.91 -3.02 -16.89
C CYS A 274 -1.85 -3.77 -17.85
N HIS A 275 -2.31 -3.09 -18.90
CA HIS A 275 -3.42 -3.50 -19.76
C HIS A 275 -3.05 -3.61 -21.25
N LEU A 276 -1.74 -3.55 -21.53
CA LEU A 276 -1.20 -3.64 -22.88
C LEU A 276 -0.82 -5.08 -23.22
N GLU A 277 -1.00 -5.43 -24.50
CA GLU A 277 -0.68 -6.72 -25.11
C GLU A 277 0.80 -7.12 -24.92
N LYS A 278 1.65 -6.11 -24.72
CA LYS A 278 3.01 -6.21 -24.21
C LYS A 278 3.13 -5.19 -23.09
N PRO A 279 3.05 -5.59 -21.81
CA PRO A 279 3.34 -4.65 -20.75
C PRO A 279 4.75 -4.10 -21.02
N PRO A 280 4.96 -2.76 -20.99
CA PRO A 280 6.32 -2.24 -20.99
C PRO A 280 7.07 -2.95 -19.87
N LYS A 281 8.37 -3.19 -20.07
CA LYS A 281 9.23 -3.55 -18.93
C LYS A 281 8.91 -2.53 -17.85
N TYR A 282 8.70 -2.95 -16.60
CA TYR A 282 8.28 -2.08 -15.51
C TYR A 282 9.28 -0.93 -15.29
N THR A 283 9.21 0.11 -16.11
CA THR A 283 10.13 1.23 -16.12
C THR A 283 9.47 2.39 -15.40
N VAL A 284 10.23 2.90 -14.43
CA VAL A 284 9.96 4.12 -13.68
C VAL A 284 9.62 5.24 -14.68
N GLY A 285 8.47 5.90 -14.50
CA GLY A 285 8.00 7.03 -15.33
C GLY A 285 6.87 6.70 -16.32
N GLU A 286 6.70 5.44 -16.75
CA GLU A 286 5.58 5.04 -17.63
C GLU A 286 4.38 4.50 -16.81
N LEU A 287 4.64 3.82 -15.68
CA LEU A 287 3.62 3.24 -14.80
C LEU A 287 3.35 4.05 -13.54
N THR A 288 4.16 5.07 -13.29
CA THR A 288 4.22 5.85 -12.06
C THR A 288 3.98 7.30 -12.41
N SER A 289 3.19 8.01 -11.60
CA SER A 289 2.98 9.44 -11.82
C SER A 289 3.10 10.23 -10.52
N ASP A 290 3.72 11.39 -10.67
CA ASP A 290 3.62 12.50 -9.72
C ASP A 290 2.33 13.30 -9.94
N ASP A 291 1.57 12.99 -11.00
CA ASP A 291 0.30 13.62 -11.29
C ASP A 291 -0.65 13.39 -10.12
N PHE A 292 -1.15 14.48 -9.59
CA PHE A 292 -2.03 14.47 -8.44
C PHE A 292 -3.38 15.04 -8.83
N TYR A 293 -4.41 14.21 -8.77
CA TYR A 293 -5.78 14.64 -9.06
C TYR A 293 -6.69 14.43 -7.86
N LEU A 294 -7.69 15.30 -7.75
CA LEU A 294 -8.67 15.30 -6.68
C LEU A 294 -10.08 15.14 -7.24
N GLY A 295 -10.87 14.35 -6.53
CA GLY A 295 -12.27 14.09 -6.84
C GLY A 295 -13.11 14.02 -5.58
N LYS A 296 -14.41 14.24 -5.70
CA LYS A 296 -15.35 14.08 -4.59
C LYS A 296 -15.85 12.64 -4.56
N TYR A 297 -15.82 12.01 -3.40
CA TYR A 297 -16.49 10.73 -3.15
C TYR A 297 -17.21 10.81 -1.82
N GLN A 298 -18.47 10.38 -1.80
CA GLN A 298 -19.38 10.68 -0.69
C GLN A 298 -19.39 12.19 -0.41
N ASP A 299 -19.07 12.62 0.81
CA ASP A 299 -19.07 14.03 1.21
C ASP A 299 -17.69 14.67 1.32
N LYS A 300 -16.61 13.90 1.11
CA LYS A 300 -15.22 14.39 1.16
C LYS A 300 -14.53 14.37 -0.21
N VAL A 301 -13.42 15.10 -0.29
CA VAL A 301 -12.49 15.07 -1.43
C VAL A 301 -11.38 14.08 -1.14
N TYR A 302 -11.05 13.29 -2.14
CA TYR A 302 -10.06 12.21 -2.11
C TYR A 302 -9.11 12.35 -3.29
N THR A 303 -8.01 11.61 -3.25
CA THR A 303 -7.21 11.33 -4.43
C THR A 303 -8.03 10.63 -5.51
N MET A 304 -7.81 11.04 -6.75
CA MET A 304 -8.44 10.52 -7.95
C MET A 304 -7.38 10.19 -8.99
N THR A 305 -7.63 9.18 -9.81
CA THR A 305 -6.68 8.73 -10.83
C THR A 305 -7.36 8.59 -12.17
N LYS A 306 -6.63 8.88 -13.25
CA LYS A 306 -7.08 8.60 -14.61
C LYS A 306 -6.76 7.15 -14.96
N THR A 307 -7.80 6.35 -15.17
CA THR A 307 -7.68 4.92 -15.47
C THR A 307 -8.04 4.67 -16.93
N PRO A 308 -7.16 4.09 -17.77
CA PRO A 308 -7.51 3.77 -19.15
C PRO A 308 -8.52 2.63 -19.22
N LEU A 309 -9.34 2.68 -20.27
CA LEU A 309 -10.44 1.80 -20.57
C LEU A 309 -10.57 1.63 -22.10
N PRO A 310 -11.13 0.52 -22.61
CA PRO A 310 -11.12 -0.76 -21.94
C PRO A 310 -9.68 -1.14 -21.60
N THR A 311 -9.53 -1.96 -20.59
CA THR A 311 -8.27 -2.56 -20.14
C THR A 311 -7.60 -3.47 -21.18
N TYR A 312 -8.03 -3.43 -22.45
CA TYR A 312 -7.48 -4.14 -23.60
C TYR A 312 -7.72 -3.36 -24.91
N PRO A 313 -6.68 -2.94 -25.65
CA PRO A 313 -6.83 -2.32 -26.97
C PRO A 313 -7.51 -3.20 -28.03
N GLN A 314 -7.56 -4.51 -27.78
CA GLN A 314 -7.90 -5.55 -28.75
C GLN A 314 -9.36 -5.97 -28.72
N VAL A 315 -10.09 -5.56 -27.68
CA VAL A 315 -11.53 -5.73 -27.58
C VAL A 315 -12.13 -4.33 -27.74
N PRO A 316 -12.46 -3.88 -28.97
CA PRO A 316 -13.19 -2.64 -29.15
C PRO A 316 -14.59 -2.82 -28.55
N VAL A 317 -14.73 -2.43 -27.28
CA VAL A 317 -16.04 -2.39 -26.63
C VAL A 317 -16.71 -1.09 -27.04
N LYS A 318 -17.56 -1.17 -28.06
CA LYS A 318 -18.35 -0.03 -28.54
C LYS A 318 -19.14 0.58 -27.37
N GLY A 319 -18.80 1.81 -26.99
CA GLY A 319 -19.46 2.56 -25.91
C GLY A 319 -18.72 2.58 -24.56
N VAL A 320 -17.52 1.99 -24.46
CA VAL A 320 -16.64 2.17 -23.29
C VAL A 320 -15.64 3.29 -23.60
N PRO A 321 -15.48 4.28 -22.70
CA PRO A 321 -14.56 5.39 -22.94
C PRO A 321 -13.09 4.94 -22.92
N GLU A 322 -12.19 5.74 -23.52
CA GLU A 322 -10.75 5.44 -23.53
C GLU A 322 -10.10 5.54 -22.14
N HIS A 323 -10.67 6.38 -21.29
CA HIS A 323 -10.22 6.59 -19.91
C HIS A 323 -11.42 6.98 -19.05
N ALA A 324 -11.33 6.71 -17.76
CA ALA A 324 -12.25 7.23 -16.78
C ALA A 324 -11.56 7.57 -15.45
N TRP A 325 -12.18 8.48 -14.72
CA TRP A 325 -11.74 8.92 -13.41
C TRP A 325 -12.25 8.00 -12.31
N VAL A 326 -11.35 7.63 -11.41
CA VAL A 326 -11.63 6.75 -10.28
C VAL A 326 -11.07 7.38 -9.01
N VAL A 327 -11.93 7.64 -8.03
CA VAL A 327 -11.49 7.96 -6.67
C VAL A 327 -10.90 6.70 -6.04
N LYS A 328 -9.62 6.76 -5.66
CA LYS A 328 -8.86 5.64 -5.09
C LYS A 328 -7.83 6.17 -4.08
N VAL A 329 -7.85 5.61 -2.87
CA VAL A 329 -6.81 5.82 -1.87
C VAL A 329 -5.58 5.00 -2.26
N ARG A 330 -4.40 5.62 -2.21
CA ARG A 330 -3.10 4.99 -2.57
C ARG A 330 -2.25 4.83 -1.32
N HIS A 331 -1.36 3.83 -1.33
CA HIS A 331 -0.65 3.38 -0.12
C HIS A 331 0.74 4.01 0.05
N SER A 332 1.09 4.94 -0.82
CA SER A 332 2.25 5.82 -0.78
C SER A 332 1.95 7.00 0.13
N TRP A 333 2.02 6.78 1.44
CA TRP A 333 1.80 7.84 2.42
C TRP A 333 3.08 8.59 2.74
N SER A 334 3.02 9.92 2.75
CA SER A 334 4.11 10.79 3.20
C SER A 334 3.86 11.29 4.62
N SER A 335 4.93 11.45 5.39
CA SER A 335 4.89 12.17 6.68
C SER A 335 4.58 13.65 6.50
N ASP A 336 4.95 14.21 5.35
CA ASP A 336 4.68 15.59 4.98
C ASP A 336 3.45 15.66 4.05
N ALA A 337 2.48 16.50 4.41
CA ALA A 337 1.33 16.78 3.57
C ALA A 337 1.73 17.63 2.35
N LYS A 338 0.98 17.49 1.25
CA LYS A 338 1.10 18.38 0.08
C LYS A 338 0.89 19.84 0.48
N SER A 339 1.60 20.73 -0.21
CA SER A 339 1.52 22.16 0.07
C SER A 339 0.18 22.74 -0.40
N CYS A 340 -0.16 23.91 0.12
CA CYS A 340 -1.38 24.63 -0.28
C CYS A 340 -1.35 24.93 -1.79
N GLU A 341 -0.17 25.30 -2.31
CA GLU A 341 0.06 25.68 -3.70
C GLU A 341 -0.26 24.53 -4.66
N THR A 342 0.03 23.28 -4.26
CA THR A 342 -0.30 22.10 -5.06
C THR A 342 -1.77 22.07 -5.47
N CYS A 343 -2.66 22.50 -4.59
CA CYS A 343 -4.12 22.44 -4.82
C CYS A 343 -4.75 23.80 -5.15
N HIS A 344 -4.21 24.89 -4.60
CA HIS A 344 -4.81 26.22 -4.72
C HIS A 344 -4.22 27.05 -5.85
N THR A 345 -3.05 26.71 -6.38
CA THR A 345 -2.42 27.45 -7.49
C THR A 345 -2.37 26.67 -8.80
N ASN A 346 -2.85 25.43 -8.79
CA ASN A 346 -2.93 24.58 -9.97
C ASN A 346 -4.37 24.07 -10.17
N LYS A 347 -5.05 24.49 -11.24
CA LYS A 347 -6.41 24.01 -11.54
C LYS A 347 -6.42 22.61 -12.16
N GLU A 348 -5.31 22.16 -12.73
CA GLU A 348 -5.21 20.88 -13.45
C GLU A 348 -5.37 19.68 -12.53
N VAL A 349 -5.12 19.85 -11.23
CA VAL A 349 -5.39 18.82 -10.20
C VAL A 349 -6.88 18.53 -10.05
N TYR A 350 -7.77 19.34 -10.63
CA TYR A 350 -9.22 19.13 -10.63
C TYR A 350 -9.72 18.87 -12.04
N PRO A 351 -9.80 17.60 -12.47
CA PRO A 351 -10.32 17.27 -13.78
C PRO A 351 -11.73 17.82 -13.98
N GLN A 352 -11.96 18.46 -15.13
CA GLN A 352 -13.25 19.07 -15.48
C GLN A 352 -14.03 18.26 -16.53
N GLN A 353 -13.40 17.25 -17.13
CA GLN A 353 -13.98 16.43 -18.20
C GLN A 353 -13.50 14.99 -18.10
N GLY A 354 -14.21 14.09 -18.78
CA GLY A 354 -13.92 12.66 -18.82
C GLY A 354 -14.95 11.85 -18.05
N ASP A 355 -15.09 10.58 -18.45
CA ASP A 355 -16.00 9.65 -17.80
C ASP A 355 -15.56 9.34 -16.37
N ILE A 356 -16.51 8.96 -15.53
CA ILE A 356 -16.26 8.72 -14.10
C ILE A 356 -16.77 7.33 -13.76
N LEU A 357 -15.87 6.49 -13.27
CA LEU A 357 -16.21 5.15 -12.75
C LEU A 357 -16.56 5.21 -11.27
N LYS A 358 -15.85 6.02 -10.49
CA LYS A 358 -16.08 6.17 -9.05
C LYS A 358 -15.80 7.59 -8.59
N GLY A 359 -16.77 8.17 -7.89
CA GLY A 359 -16.70 9.55 -7.40
C GLY A 359 -17.41 10.53 -8.33
N LYS A 360 -17.05 11.79 -8.20
CA LYS A 360 -17.57 12.93 -8.96
C LYS A 360 -16.45 13.95 -9.16
N LEU A 361 -16.46 14.64 -10.29
CA LEU A 361 -15.57 15.77 -10.51
C LEU A 361 -15.97 16.94 -9.59
N ILE A 362 -14.98 17.72 -9.17
CA ILE A 362 -15.21 18.95 -8.40
C ILE A 362 -15.66 20.03 -9.38
N LYS A 363 -16.80 20.67 -9.10
CA LYS A 363 -17.41 21.68 -9.97
C LYS A 363 -16.43 22.82 -10.25
N GLU A 364 -16.37 23.26 -11.50
CA GLU A 364 -15.50 24.37 -11.93
C GLU A 364 -15.72 25.64 -11.09
N GLU A 365 -16.96 25.96 -10.73
CA GLU A 365 -17.27 27.09 -9.83
C GLU A 365 -16.55 26.96 -8.48
N THR A 366 -16.50 25.75 -7.93
CA THR A 366 -15.79 25.50 -6.66
C THR A 366 -14.29 25.66 -6.85
N VAL A 367 -13.74 25.09 -7.92
CA VAL A 367 -12.30 25.22 -8.27
C VAL A 367 -11.92 26.70 -8.44
N ASN A 368 -12.70 27.46 -9.21
CA ASN A 368 -12.46 28.88 -9.45
C ASN A 368 -12.54 29.73 -8.18
N ARG A 369 -13.39 29.34 -7.21
CA ARG A 369 -13.52 30.05 -5.93
C ARG A 369 -12.34 29.83 -4.98
N ILE A 370 -11.67 28.69 -5.07
CA ILE A 370 -10.54 28.34 -4.20
C ILE A 370 -9.18 28.58 -4.86
N TYR A 371 -9.17 28.88 -6.16
CA TYR A 371 -7.97 29.14 -6.92
C TYR A 371 -7.35 30.49 -6.53
N ILE A 372 -6.03 30.49 -6.37
CA ILE A 372 -5.20 31.63 -6.11
C ILE A 372 -4.23 31.75 -7.27
N ASP A 373 -4.30 32.87 -7.98
CA ASP A 373 -3.28 33.23 -8.97
C ASP A 373 -1.99 33.61 -8.24
N LYS A 374 -0.95 32.79 -8.43
CA LYS A 374 0.31 32.94 -7.71
C LYS A 374 1.03 34.23 -8.08
N GLU A 375 1.08 34.59 -9.35
CA GLU A 375 1.77 35.82 -9.81
C GLU A 375 1.02 37.06 -9.31
N MET A 376 -0.30 37.04 -9.34
CA MET A 376 -1.13 38.11 -8.81
C MET A 376 -0.98 38.22 -7.29
N PHE A 377 -0.92 37.10 -6.56
CA PHE A 377 -0.69 37.12 -5.12
C PHE A 377 0.69 37.66 -4.77
N GLU A 378 1.75 37.17 -5.43
CA GLU A 378 3.13 37.59 -5.19
C GLU A 378 3.36 39.08 -5.52
N SER A 379 2.68 39.59 -6.56
CA SER A 379 2.73 41.00 -6.95
C SER A 379 1.82 41.92 -6.10
N SER A 380 0.85 41.35 -5.38
CA SER A 380 -0.04 42.10 -4.48
C SER A 380 0.70 42.69 -3.28
N ILE A 381 0.05 43.61 -2.57
CA ILE A 381 0.58 44.14 -1.30
C ILE A 381 0.80 43.03 -0.26
N HIS A 382 -0.05 42.01 -0.25
CA HIS A 382 0.07 40.87 0.67
C HIS A 382 1.34 40.06 0.38
N GLY A 383 1.60 39.73 -0.89
CA GLY A 383 2.82 39.05 -1.31
C GLY A 383 4.08 39.89 -1.10
N GLN A 384 4.02 41.20 -1.35
CA GLN A 384 5.14 42.12 -1.13
C GLN A 384 5.50 42.29 0.36
N LEU A 385 4.52 42.17 1.26
CA LEU A 385 4.72 42.15 2.70
C LEU A 385 5.23 40.79 3.22
N GLY A 386 5.34 39.78 2.34
CA GLY A 386 5.82 38.45 2.68
C GLY A 386 4.78 37.56 3.35
N LEU A 387 3.50 37.95 3.32
CA LEU A 387 2.41 37.17 3.93
C LEU A 387 2.26 35.82 3.23
N GLN A 388 2.01 34.79 4.04
CA GLN A 388 1.73 33.43 3.63
C GLN A 388 0.23 33.15 3.70
N CYS A 389 -0.22 32.06 3.06
CA CYS A 389 -1.63 31.67 3.08
C CYS A 389 -2.19 31.55 4.51
N ALA A 390 -1.39 30.97 5.43
CA ALA A 390 -1.77 30.80 6.83
C ALA A 390 -1.93 32.13 7.60
N ASP A 391 -1.31 33.23 7.14
CA ASP A 391 -1.45 34.53 7.81
C ASP A 391 -2.84 35.13 7.61
N CYS A 392 -3.45 34.87 6.45
CA CYS A 392 -4.79 35.36 6.09
C CYS A 392 -5.89 34.38 6.51
N HIS A 393 -5.59 33.10 6.50
CA HIS A 393 -6.50 32.08 6.92
C HIS A 393 -6.13 31.60 8.32
N GLN A 394 -6.51 32.33 9.36
CA GLN A 394 -6.23 31.91 10.74
C GLN A 394 -7.41 31.14 11.34
N THR A 395 -7.06 30.20 12.21
CA THR A 395 -7.93 29.24 12.91
C THR A 395 -8.93 29.92 13.84
N ASN A 396 -8.44 30.82 14.69
CA ASN A 396 -9.28 31.81 15.34
C ASN A 396 -9.39 33.04 14.42
N ARG A 397 -10.60 33.36 13.95
CA ARG A 397 -10.90 34.63 13.24
C ARG A 397 -10.75 35.87 14.15
N THR A 398 -9.71 35.93 14.98
CA THR A 398 -9.37 37.09 15.82
C THR A 398 -9.01 38.27 14.95
N ASN A 399 -8.39 38.03 13.78
CA ASN A 399 -8.19 39.02 12.74
C ASN A 399 -9.09 38.70 11.55
N LYS A 400 -10.21 39.40 11.44
CA LYS A 400 -11.03 39.42 10.22
C LYS A 400 -10.28 40.21 9.14
N CYS A 401 -10.63 39.97 7.88
CA CYS A 401 -10.16 40.83 6.79
C CYS A 401 -10.37 42.32 7.12
N ALA A 402 -11.47 42.66 7.80
CA ALA A 402 -11.77 44.01 8.28
C ALA A 402 -10.75 44.59 9.28
N ASP A 403 -10.06 43.76 10.06
CA ASP A 403 -9.10 44.21 11.07
C ASP A 403 -7.76 44.57 10.41
N CYS A 404 -7.34 43.80 9.40
CA CYS A 404 -6.17 44.13 8.57
C CYS A 404 -6.47 45.23 7.52
N HIS A 405 -7.70 45.27 7.00
CA HIS A 405 -8.16 46.24 6.01
C HIS A 405 -8.92 47.43 6.61
N SER A 406 -8.81 47.63 7.93
CA SER A 406 -9.32 48.86 8.56
C SER A 406 -8.56 50.07 8.02
N VAL A 407 -9.22 51.23 7.95
CA VAL A 407 -8.58 52.47 7.46
C VAL A 407 -7.33 52.79 8.30
N GLU A 408 -7.37 52.54 9.60
CA GLU A 408 -6.24 52.71 10.52
C GLU A 408 -5.07 51.78 10.17
N SER A 409 -5.36 50.48 10.00
CA SER A 409 -4.36 49.43 9.74
C SER A 409 -3.70 49.60 8.37
N VAL A 410 -4.50 49.91 7.34
CA VAL A 410 -4.03 50.14 5.97
C VAL A 410 -3.22 51.42 5.89
N ARG A 411 -3.65 52.48 6.58
CA ARG A 411 -2.89 53.74 6.64
C ARG A 411 -1.53 53.53 7.28
N LEU A 412 -1.46 52.82 8.40
CA LEU A 412 -0.19 52.50 9.07
C LEU A 412 0.74 51.70 8.15
N MET A 413 0.20 50.71 7.43
CA MET A 413 0.95 49.87 6.46
C MET A 413 1.38 50.62 5.20
N ILE A 414 0.61 51.58 4.70
CA ILE A 414 1.02 52.46 3.61
C ILE A 414 2.12 53.41 4.09
N GLU A 415 1.98 54.00 5.28
CA GLU A 415 2.99 54.87 5.88
C GLU A 415 4.31 54.12 6.18
N THR A 416 4.25 52.84 6.60
CA THR A 416 5.45 51.98 6.72
C THR A 416 5.93 51.43 5.38
N GLY A 417 5.06 51.14 4.43
CA GLY A 417 5.39 50.66 3.08
C GLY A 417 6.12 51.72 2.25
N ASP A 418 5.74 52.99 2.39
CA ASP A 418 6.45 54.14 1.82
C ASP A 418 7.84 54.32 2.45
N GLN A 419 8.01 53.94 3.72
CA GLN A 419 9.33 53.86 4.37
C GLN A 419 10.13 52.60 3.96
N MET A 420 9.49 51.44 3.77
CA MET A 420 10.14 50.20 3.33
C MET A 420 10.56 50.26 1.85
N ASN A 421 9.81 50.96 1.00
CA ASN A 421 10.20 51.22 -0.39
C ASN A 421 11.47 52.10 -0.48
N LYS A 422 11.77 52.93 0.54
CA LYS A 422 13.06 53.64 0.66
C LYS A 422 14.23 52.73 1.11
N VAL A 423 13.97 51.57 1.72
CA VAL A 423 14.97 50.67 2.30
C VAL A 423 15.16 49.37 1.48
N LYS A 424 14.33 49.13 0.46
CA LYS A 424 14.23 47.88 -0.34
C LYS A 424 15.54 47.37 -0.98
N GLY A 425 16.58 48.18 -1.11
CA GLY A 425 17.88 47.74 -1.66
C GLY A 425 18.74 46.94 -0.68
N THR A 426 18.82 47.36 0.58
CA THR A 426 19.89 46.91 1.49
C THR A 426 19.49 45.75 2.40
N LEU A 427 18.20 45.57 2.70
CA LEU A 427 17.74 44.49 3.59
C LEU A 427 17.64 43.13 2.88
N LYS A 428 17.21 43.11 1.61
CA LYS A 428 17.10 41.89 0.80
C LYS A 428 18.48 41.29 0.49
N GLU A 429 19.49 42.13 0.23
CA GLU A 429 20.88 41.70 0.07
C GLU A 429 21.49 41.18 1.38
N LYS A 430 21.20 41.83 2.51
CA LYS A 430 21.65 41.37 3.84
C LYS A 430 21.00 40.04 4.24
N LEU A 431 19.69 39.87 4.03
CA LEU A 431 18.98 38.61 4.35
C LEU A 431 19.39 37.45 3.43
N ASN A 432 19.67 37.72 2.15
CA ASN A 432 20.19 36.70 1.23
C ASN A 432 21.64 36.30 1.56
N LYS A 433 22.47 37.25 2.03
CA LYS A 433 23.82 36.96 2.52
C LYS A 433 23.79 36.09 3.78
N ILE A 434 22.90 36.42 4.73
CA ILE A 434 22.69 35.63 5.96
C ILE A 434 22.15 34.23 5.61
N ARG A 435 21.14 34.10 4.73
CA ARG A 435 20.64 32.78 4.32
C ARG A 435 21.71 31.91 3.66
N LYS A 436 22.60 32.48 2.83
CA LYS A 436 23.72 31.74 2.22
C LYS A 436 24.78 31.28 3.24
N GLU A 437 25.02 32.04 4.30
CA GLU A 437 26.00 31.69 5.33
C GLU A 437 25.48 30.66 6.37
N PHE A 438 24.15 30.54 6.54
CA PHE A 438 23.55 29.67 7.58
C PHE A 438 23.02 28.31 7.10
N HIS A 439 23.00 28.01 5.80
CA HIS A 439 22.55 26.72 5.27
C HIS A 439 23.55 25.55 5.43
N TYR A 440 24.49 25.57 6.39
CA TYR A 440 25.45 24.47 6.54
C TYR A 440 25.80 23.97 7.96
N ASN A 441 25.17 24.43 9.05
CA ASN A 441 25.37 23.72 10.33
C ASN A 441 24.36 24.06 11.44
N PRO A 442 23.40 23.17 11.78
CA PRO A 442 22.37 23.41 12.80
C PRO A 442 22.91 23.53 14.24
N GLY A 443 24.15 23.11 14.52
CA GLY A 443 24.65 22.89 15.88
C GLY A 443 25.13 24.12 16.67
N LYS A 444 25.08 25.34 16.13
CA LYS A 444 25.63 26.54 16.82
C LYS A 444 24.62 27.65 17.14
N ALA A 445 23.32 27.44 16.93
CA ALA A 445 22.31 28.49 17.13
C ALA A 445 22.08 28.91 18.60
N ASN A 446 22.52 28.12 19.59
CA ASN A 446 22.16 28.34 21.00
C ASN A 446 23.10 29.26 21.80
N SER A 447 24.22 29.73 21.23
CA SER A 447 25.17 30.59 21.96
C SER A 447 25.06 32.09 21.64
N SER A 448 24.32 32.47 20.59
CA SER A 448 24.32 33.85 20.08
C SER A 448 23.05 34.64 20.39
N LEU A 449 22.04 34.01 21.01
CA LEU A 449 20.81 34.68 21.48
C LEU A 449 20.99 35.43 22.82
N LYS A 450 22.20 35.43 23.40
CA LYS A 450 22.51 36.15 24.65
C LYS A 450 22.98 37.60 24.46
N GLU A 451 23.15 38.08 23.24
CA GLU A 451 23.73 39.42 22.97
C GLU A 451 22.74 40.46 22.42
N LEU A 452 21.43 40.18 22.43
CA LEU A 452 20.42 41.12 21.91
C LEU A 452 19.27 41.38 22.89
N GLU A 453 19.61 41.71 24.15
CA GLU A 453 18.78 42.61 24.94
C GLU A 453 19.00 44.05 24.43
N LEU A 454 18.05 44.55 23.62
CA LEU A 454 17.59 45.95 23.55
C LEU A 454 16.39 46.07 22.60
#